data_AF-A0A5K3FE76-F1
#
_entry.id   AF-A0A5K3FE76-F1
#
_cell.length_a   1.000
_cell.length_b   1.000
_cell.length_c   1.000
_cell.angle_alpha   90.00
_cell.angle_beta   90.00
_cell.angle_gamma   90.00
#
_symmetry.space_group_name_H-M   'P 1'
#
loop_
_entity.id
_entity.type
_entity.pdbx_description
1 polymer ?
#
loop_
_entity_poly.entity_id
_entity_poly.type
_entity_poly.pdbx_seq_one_letter_code
_entity_poly.pdbx_strand_id
1 'polypeptide(L)'
;PRKKFLTLFLNLCLLCDSAPLGRRYCLVSAPMSEGKVFGRADVEEMLFVLSESLSRNCRPSRLRDVLASRACRSAIMIGTSLSHQQMTRILANMSCMEHPWNCPHGRPTMRHLFHLGRLHQLERR
;
A
#
# COMPACT_ATOMS: atom_id res chain seq x y z
N PRO A 1 -15.28 14.99 -0.89
CA PRO A 1 -14.81 13.86 -0.06
C PRO A 1 -13.30 13.55 -0.11
N ARG A 2 -12.55 14.01 -1.13
CA ARG A 2 -11.09 13.78 -1.30
C ARG A 2 -10.16 14.71 -0.50
N LYS A 3 -10.68 15.53 0.42
CA LYS A 3 -9.93 16.61 1.10
C LYS A 3 -9.81 16.48 2.63
N LYS A 4 -10.12 15.33 3.23
CA LYS A 4 -10.00 15.13 4.70
C LYS A 4 -8.84 14.21 5.14
N PHE A 5 -8.05 13.68 4.19
CA PHE A 5 -6.96 12.75 4.52
C PHE A 5 -5.55 13.34 4.46
N LEU A 6 -5.39 14.57 3.96
CA LEU A 6 -4.07 15.15 3.68
C LEU A 6 -3.70 16.36 4.56
N THR A 7 -4.47 16.67 5.60
CA THR A 7 -4.17 17.75 6.54
C THR A 7 -3.85 17.19 7.92
N LEU A 8 -2.77 16.44 7.99
CA LEU A 8 -1.83 16.47 9.11
C LEU A 8 -0.45 16.59 8.45
N PHE A 9 -0.21 17.77 7.89
CA PHE A 9 1.07 18.13 7.31
C PHE A 9 2.13 18.00 8.39
N LEU A 10 3.19 17.27 8.03
CA LEU A 10 4.40 17.10 8.79
C LEU A 10 4.91 18.45 9.31
N ASN A 11 4.99 18.58 10.62
CA ASN A 11 6.06 19.34 11.24
C ASN A 11 6.91 18.32 12.00
N LEU A 12 7.95 17.83 11.32
CA LEU A 12 8.98 16.99 11.91
C LEU A 12 10.22 17.86 12.13
N CYS A 13 10.75 17.78 13.34
CA CYS A 13 12.07 18.23 13.81
C CYS A 13 12.22 19.69 14.30
N LEU A 14 12.23 19.86 15.63
CA LEU A 14 13.08 20.85 16.32
C LEU A 14 13.64 20.26 17.64
N LEU A 15 14.97 20.19 17.69
CA LEU A 15 15.95 20.17 18.81
C LEU A 15 15.57 19.53 20.17
N CYS A 16 16.35 18.51 20.58
CA CYS A 16 16.50 18.09 21.98
C CYS A 16 17.92 18.46 22.44
N ASP A 17 18.08 19.43 23.34
CA ASP A 17 19.35 20.15 23.53
C ASP A 17 20.51 19.33 24.11
N SER A 18 20.23 18.14 24.65
CA SER A 18 21.18 17.30 25.38
C SER A 18 21.99 16.29 24.56
N ALA A 19 21.70 16.09 23.26
CA ALA A 19 22.46 15.17 22.40
C ALA A 19 23.56 15.90 21.59
N PRO A 20 24.67 15.24 21.22
CA PRO A 20 25.71 15.83 20.39
C PRO A 20 25.17 16.29 19.03
N LEU A 21 25.77 17.35 18.49
CA LEU A 21 25.46 17.88 17.15
C LEU A 21 25.48 16.75 16.11
N GLY A 22 24.45 16.68 15.27
CA GLY A 22 24.26 15.62 14.29
C GLY A 22 23.44 14.39 14.76
N ARG A 23 23.05 14.31 16.03
CA ARG A 23 22.18 13.22 16.57
C ARG A 23 20.94 13.70 17.34
N ARG A 24 20.60 14.98 17.25
CA ARG A 24 19.43 15.57 17.92
C ARG A 24 18.21 15.55 17.02
N TYR A 25 17.21 14.72 17.33
CA TYR A 25 15.89 14.79 16.70
C TYR A 25 14.79 14.68 17.76
N CYS A 26 13.70 15.41 17.55
CA CYS A 26 12.52 15.37 18.41
C CYS A 26 11.27 15.25 17.53
N LEU A 27 10.38 14.33 17.89
CA LEU A 27 9.08 14.17 17.25
C LEU A 27 8.11 15.19 17.85
N VAL A 28 7.90 16.30 17.14
CA VAL A 28 7.02 17.40 17.59
C VAL A 28 5.54 17.04 17.46
N SER A 29 5.20 16.24 16.45
CA SER A 29 3.83 15.82 16.20
C SER A 29 3.81 14.42 15.58
N ALA A 30 2.73 13.68 15.83
CA ALA A 30 2.54 12.32 15.37
C ALA A 30 1.23 12.25 14.56
N PRO A 31 1.25 11.74 13.31
CA PRO A 31 0.01 11.60 12.56
C PRO A 31 -0.88 10.53 13.22
N MET A 32 -2.19 10.70 13.07
CA MET A 32 -3.19 9.75 13.53
C MET A 32 -4.06 9.28 12.38
N SER A 33 -4.35 7.97 12.33
CA SER A 33 -5.30 7.40 11.38
C SER A 33 -6.02 6.21 11.99
N GLU A 34 -7.35 6.15 11.86
CA GLU A 34 -8.21 5.09 12.44
C GLU A 34 -7.97 4.86 13.94
N GLY A 35 -7.80 5.95 14.70
CA GLY A 35 -7.51 5.90 16.14
C GLY A 35 -6.09 5.44 16.49
N LYS A 36 -5.25 5.11 15.49
CA LYS A 36 -3.84 4.75 15.69
C LYS A 36 -2.95 5.98 15.53
N VAL A 37 -2.19 6.30 16.56
CA VAL A 37 -1.12 7.31 16.50
C VAL A 37 0.17 6.65 16.01
N PHE A 38 0.83 7.30 15.06
CA PHE A 38 2.11 6.89 14.47
C PHE A 38 3.23 7.70 15.13
N GLY A 39 3.88 7.08 16.11
CA GLY A 39 4.83 7.75 17.00
C GLY A 39 6.28 7.50 16.62
N ARG A 40 7.16 7.65 17.60
CA ARG A 40 8.61 7.51 17.43
C ARG A 40 9.02 6.17 16.81
N ALA A 41 8.43 5.06 17.26
CA ALA A 41 8.77 3.72 16.76
C ALA A 41 8.49 3.58 15.25
N ASP A 42 7.40 4.16 14.75
CA ASP A 42 7.07 4.13 13.32
C ASP A 42 8.06 4.95 12.48
N VAL A 43 8.55 6.07 13.04
CA VAL A 43 9.60 6.89 12.41
C VAL A 43 10.93 6.14 12.38
N GLU A 44 11.30 5.47 13.47
CA GLU A 44 12.50 4.63 13.54
C GLU A 44 12.45 3.48 12.52
N GLU A 45 11.31 2.79 12.39
CA GLU A 45 11.12 1.76 11.35
C GLU A 45 11.26 2.37 9.94
N MET A 46 10.66 3.53 9.71
CA MET A 46 10.74 4.20 8.40
C MET A 46 12.17 4.60 8.04
N LEU A 47 12.93 5.11 9.01
CA LEU A 47 14.35 5.44 8.84
C LEU A 47 15.19 4.18 8.52
N PHE A 48 14.91 3.07 9.21
CA PHE A 48 15.56 1.80 8.94
C PHE A 48 15.29 1.34 7.49
N VAL A 49 14.02 1.32 7.06
CA VAL A 49 13.65 0.94 5.68
C VAL A 49 14.25 1.87 4.62
N LEU A 50 14.34 3.18 4.90
CA LEU A 50 15.01 4.14 4.01
C LEU A 50 16.52 3.90 3.91
N SER A 51 17.15 3.45 5.01
CA SER A 51 18.58 3.13 5.03
C SER A 51 18.91 1.89 4.21
N GLU A 52 18.01 0.91 4.16
CA GLU A 52 18.16 -0.31 3.35
C GLU A 52 17.72 -0.11 1.90
N SER A 53 16.75 0.78 1.64
CA SER A 53 16.22 1.02 0.29
C SER A 53 15.80 2.47 0.10
N LEU A 54 16.32 3.13 -0.95
CA LEU A 54 15.94 4.50 -1.32
C LEU A 54 14.56 4.59 -2.00
N SER A 55 13.65 3.68 -1.69
CA SER A 55 12.35 3.60 -2.33
C SER A 55 11.48 4.81 -1.96
N ARG A 56 10.85 5.43 -2.97
CA ARG A 56 9.89 6.54 -2.78
C ARG A 56 8.63 6.12 -2.02
N ASN A 57 8.44 4.82 -1.80
CA ASN A 57 7.30 4.23 -1.12
C ASN A 57 7.67 3.59 0.23
N CYS A 58 8.69 4.11 0.93
CA CYS A 58 8.96 3.70 2.30
C CYS A 58 7.74 4.00 3.20
N ARG A 59 7.21 2.96 3.84
CA ARG A 59 6.07 3.05 4.76
C ARG A 59 6.32 2.12 5.95
N PRO A 60 6.09 2.56 7.20
CA PRO A 60 6.15 1.66 8.35
C PRO A 60 5.07 0.58 8.26
N SER A 61 5.33 -0.57 8.88
CA SER A 61 4.46 -1.75 8.93
C SER A 61 3.01 -1.42 9.28
N ARG A 62 2.80 -0.69 10.37
CA ARG A 62 1.47 -0.28 10.85
C ARG A 62 0.71 0.56 9.83
N LEU A 63 1.42 1.36 9.03
CA LEU A 63 0.79 2.16 7.97
C LEU A 63 0.43 1.27 6.78
N ARG A 64 1.27 0.30 6.44
CA ARG A 64 0.95 -0.71 5.40
C ARG A 64 -0.34 -1.46 5.77
N ASP A 65 -0.50 -1.87 7.02
CA ASP A 65 -1.70 -2.60 7.49
C ASP A 65 -2.98 -1.77 7.40
N VAL A 66 -2.91 -0.49 7.78
CA VAL A 66 -4.05 0.43 7.67
C VAL A 66 -4.45 0.61 6.21
N LEU A 67 -3.48 0.77 5.31
CA LEU A 67 -3.74 0.94 3.88
C LEU A 67 -4.27 -0.35 3.24
N ALA A 68 -3.72 -1.51 3.61
CA ALA A 68 -4.20 -2.81 3.17
C ALA A 68 -5.67 -3.03 3.60
N SER A 69 -5.98 -2.73 4.86
CA SER A 69 -7.33 -2.81 5.42
C SER A 69 -8.32 -1.90 4.68
N ARG A 70 -7.91 -0.65 4.38
CA ARG A 70 -8.71 0.28 3.59
C ARG A 70 -8.98 -0.22 2.19
N ALA A 71 -7.93 -0.67 1.49
CA ALA A 71 -8.04 -1.21 0.15
C ALA A 71 -9.05 -2.37 0.13
N CYS A 72 -8.96 -3.30 1.09
CA CYS A 72 -9.89 -4.43 1.20
C CYS A 72 -11.33 -4.01 1.47
N ARG A 73 -11.58 -3.09 2.41
CA ARG A 73 -12.95 -2.62 2.74
C ARG A 73 -13.58 -1.81 1.61
N SER A 74 -12.77 -1.16 0.76
CA SER A 74 -13.24 -0.42 -0.42
C SER A 74 -13.32 -1.27 -1.69
N ALA A 75 -12.84 -2.51 -1.66
CA ALA A 75 -12.79 -3.36 -2.83
C ALA A 75 -14.19 -3.86 -3.22
N ILE A 76 -14.34 -4.27 -4.48
CA ILE A 76 -15.54 -4.94 -4.97
C ILE A 76 -15.64 -6.30 -4.26
N MET A 77 -16.82 -6.58 -3.70
CA MET A 77 -17.08 -7.80 -2.95
C MET A 77 -17.33 -8.98 -3.89
N ILE A 78 -16.91 -10.18 -3.47
CA ILE A 78 -17.26 -11.43 -4.15
C ILE A 78 -18.79 -11.55 -4.19
N GLY A 79 -19.34 -11.95 -5.34
CA GLY A 79 -20.78 -12.03 -5.58
C GLY A 79 -21.42 -10.73 -6.11
N THR A 80 -20.67 -9.62 -6.16
CA THR A 80 -21.16 -8.40 -6.82
C THR A 80 -21.21 -8.61 -8.34
N SER A 81 -22.36 -8.37 -8.97
CA SER A 81 -22.49 -8.39 -10.43
C SER A 81 -21.75 -7.20 -11.04
N LEU A 82 -21.01 -7.45 -12.13
CA LEU A 82 -20.23 -6.44 -12.82
C LEU A 82 -20.65 -6.32 -14.28
N SER A 83 -20.80 -5.09 -14.76
CA SER A 83 -20.94 -4.81 -16.19
C SER A 83 -19.61 -5.03 -16.91
N HIS A 84 -19.66 -5.25 -18.22
CA HIS A 84 -18.45 -5.37 -19.04
C HIS A 84 -17.52 -4.18 -18.87
N GLN A 85 -18.06 -2.96 -18.85
CA GLN A 85 -17.29 -1.73 -18.64
C GLN A 85 -16.58 -1.71 -17.28
N GLN A 86 -17.23 -2.18 -16.20
CA GLN A 86 -16.62 -2.28 -14.88
C GLN A 86 -15.47 -3.30 -14.87
N MET A 87 -15.68 -4.46 -15.49
CA MET A 87 -14.66 -5.50 -15.62
C MET A 87 -13.42 -4.99 -16.38
N THR A 88 -13.61 -4.36 -17.54
CA THR A 88 -12.51 -3.78 -18.32
C THR A 88 -11.74 -2.72 -17.52
N ARG A 89 -12.45 -1.88 -16.76
CA ARG A 89 -11.81 -0.84 -15.94
C ARG A 89 -10.92 -1.43 -14.85
N ILE A 90 -11.33 -2.54 -14.22
CA ILE A 90 -10.51 -3.23 -13.22
C ILE A 90 -9.20 -3.69 -13.85
N LEU A 91 -9.26 -4.33 -15.02
CA LEU A 91 -8.09 -4.82 -15.74
C LEU A 91 -7.15 -3.67 -16.17
N ALA A 92 -7.70 -2.57 -16.69
CA ALA A 92 -6.92 -1.40 -17.07
C ALA A 92 -6.22 -0.72 -15.88
N ASN A 93 -6.86 -0.71 -14.71
CA ASN A 93 -6.20 -0.21 -13.49
C ASN A 93 -5.06 -1.16 -13.07
N MET A 94 -5.28 -2.48 -13.14
CA MET A 94 -4.28 -3.48 -12.80
C MET A 94 -3.06 -3.42 -13.73
N SER A 95 -3.24 -3.13 -15.01
CA SER A 95 -2.13 -3.03 -15.97
C SER A 95 -1.14 -1.90 -15.67
N CYS A 96 -1.54 -0.91 -14.88
CA CYS A 96 -0.67 0.20 -14.47
C CYS A 96 0.07 -0.06 -13.15
N MET A 97 -0.16 -1.20 -12.49
CA MET A 97 0.47 -1.55 -11.23
C MET A 97 1.76 -2.33 -11.46
N GLU A 98 2.74 -2.17 -10.57
CA GLU A 98 4.02 -2.88 -10.65
C GLU A 98 3.89 -4.37 -10.28
N HIS A 99 3.07 -4.67 -9.28
CA HIS A 99 2.87 -6.03 -8.77
C HIS A 99 1.38 -6.40 -8.67
N PRO A 100 0.66 -6.50 -9.80
CA PRO A 100 -0.79 -6.70 -9.79
C PRO A 100 -1.21 -8.11 -9.36
N TRP A 101 -0.29 -9.06 -9.21
CA TRP A 101 -0.54 -10.50 -8.99
C TRP A 101 -0.94 -10.85 -7.56
N ASN A 102 -0.64 -9.99 -6.60
CA ASN A 102 -0.92 -10.20 -5.18
C ASN A 102 -1.63 -8.99 -4.60
N CYS A 103 -2.66 -9.23 -3.78
CA CYS A 103 -3.28 -8.18 -2.99
C CYS A 103 -2.31 -7.75 -1.85
N PRO A 104 -2.53 -6.62 -1.18
CA PRO A 104 -1.63 -6.16 -0.10
C PRO A 104 -1.57 -7.11 1.12
N HIS A 105 -2.45 -8.12 1.19
CA HIS A 105 -2.41 -9.20 2.20
C HIS A 105 -1.79 -10.51 1.66
N GLY A 106 -1.26 -10.52 0.44
CA GLY A 106 -0.61 -11.69 -0.17
C GLY A 106 -1.55 -12.69 -0.86
N ARG A 107 -2.84 -12.40 -1.04
CA ARG A 107 -3.74 -13.28 -1.80
C ARG A 107 -3.53 -13.08 -3.31
N PRO A 108 -3.48 -14.16 -4.12
CA PRO A 108 -3.36 -14.03 -5.56
C PRO A 108 -4.59 -13.33 -6.15
N THR A 109 -4.38 -12.37 -7.05
CA THR A 109 -5.46 -11.59 -7.71
C THR A 109 -5.89 -12.20 -9.04
N MET A 110 -4.98 -12.89 -9.73
CA MET A 110 -5.21 -13.50 -11.03
C MET A 110 -4.45 -14.82 -11.14
N ARG A 111 -4.99 -15.75 -11.94
CA ARG A 111 -4.33 -17.01 -12.30
C ARG A 111 -4.55 -17.31 -13.77
N HIS A 112 -3.54 -17.85 -14.41
CA HIS A 112 -3.65 -18.35 -15.77
C HIS A 112 -4.46 -19.66 -15.75
N LEU A 113 -5.60 -19.70 -16.44
CA LEU A 113 -6.48 -20.86 -16.46
C LEU A 113 -5.98 -21.95 -17.41
N PHE A 114 -5.78 -21.62 -18.68
CA PHE A 114 -5.35 -22.58 -19.70
C PHE A 114 -4.73 -21.88 -20.91
N HIS A 115 -3.92 -22.62 -21.66
CA HIS A 115 -3.29 -22.13 -22.88
C HIS A 115 -4.11 -22.57 -24.11
N LEU A 116 -4.69 -21.60 -24.83
CA LEU A 116 -5.55 -21.85 -25.99
C LEU A 116 -4.88 -22.68 -27.10
N GLY A 117 -3.56 -22.57 -27.28
CA GLY A 117 -2.83 -23.41 -28.25
C GLY A 117 -2.87 -24.92 -27.95
N ARG A 118 -3.18 -25.32 -26.70
CA ARG A 118 -3.35 -26.74 -26.34
C ARG A 118 -4.75 -27.27 -26.65
N LEU A 119 -5.77 -26.42 -26.73
CA LEU A 119 -7.14 -26.84 -27.08
C LEU A 119 -7.19 -27.38 -28.52
N HIS A 120 -6.55 -26.71 -29.46
CA HIS A 120 -6.41 -27.18 -30.85
C HIS A 120 -5.68 -28.54 -31.00
N GLN A 121 -4.98 -29.01 -29.97
CA GLN A 121 -4.36 -30.34 -29.95
C GLN A 121 -5.30 -31.41 -29.38
N LEU A 122 -6.23 -31.01 -28.51
CA LEU A 122 -7.27 -31.89 -27.95
C LEU A 122 -8.43 -32.08 -28.92
N GLU A 123 -8.82 -31.03 -29.65
CA GLU A 123 -9.91 -31.10 -30.65
C GLU A 123 -9.53 -31.85 -31.93
N ARG A 124 -8.23 -32.10 -32.16
CA ARG A 124 -7.72 -32.87 -33.31
C ARG A 124 -7.41 -34.33 -32.99
N ARG A 125 -7.76 -34.80 -31.79
CA ARG A 125 -7.75 -36.21 -31.39
C ARG A 125 -9.18 -36.72 -31.34
#